data_AF-A0A953TCH9-F1
#
_entry.id   AF-A0A953TCH9-F1
#
_cell.length_a   1.000
_cell.length_b   1.000
_cell.length_c   1.000
_cell.angle_alpha   90.00
_cell.angle_beta   90.00
_cell.angle_gamma   90.00
#
_symmetry.space_group_name_H-M   'P 1'
#
loop_
_entity.id
_entity.type
_entity.pdbx_description
1 polymer ?
#
loop_
_entity_poly.entity_id
_entity_poly.type
_entity_poly.pdbx_seq_one_letter_code
_entity_poly.pdbx_strand_id
1 'polypeptide(L)'
;MKNWSVGGQDQLKQQWFWYRIGSGGVASPINSIGPASITTFLGPDGINEVVATYQNTTLTLTIDYLLSGGGVGSGSADITESISAVNNTGASLDFHFFQYSDFNLLGDGSSDNVQLFGMPGSWSFVQQTAGSSGIGEAIVMPFANHGEAAYFGTTLAELNGTSGLTLNDNSIAGPGDVTWALQWDATVPVGGMFDLTKDKSLFIQVVPEPSTVALIALGLGAWGWARRRQRS
;
A
#
# COMPACT_ATOMS: atom_id res chain seq x y z
N MET A 1 -1.36 6.72 -3.32
CA MET A 1 -2.00 5.84 -4.33
C MET A 1 -3.46 5.57 -3.96
N LYS A 2 -4.40 5.45 -4.92
CA LYS A 2 -5.84 5.22 -4.66
C LYS A 2 -6.43 4.00 -5.37
N ASN A 3 -5.56 3.23 -6.04
CA ASN A 3 -5.93 2.05 -6.79
C ASN A 3 -4.65 1.24 -7.02
N TRP A 4 -4.75 -0.08 -6.92
CA TRP A 4 -3.76 -1.01 -7.40
C TRP A 4 -4.48 -2.25 -7.94
N SER A 5 -4.77 -2.22 -9.24
CA SER A 5 -5.49 -3.29 -9.92
C SER A 5 -4.58 -4.45 -10.32
N VAL A 6 -4.89 -5.65 -9.81
CA VAL A 6 -4.25 -6.92 -10.19
C VAL A 6 -5.33 -7.93 -10.57
N GLY A 7 -5.17 -8.63 -11.70
CA GLY A 7 -6.16 -9.59 -12.18
C GLY A 7 -7.52 -8.97 -12.53
N GLY A 8 -7.56 -7.68 -12.84
CA GLY A 8 -8.80 -6.96 -13.16
C GLY A 8 -9.62 -6.50 -11.95
N GLN A 9 -9.09 -6.63 -10.74
CA GLN A 9 -9.72 -6.14 -9.50
C GLN A 9 -8.77 -5.21 -8.75
N ASP A 10 -9.31 -4.12 -8.22
CA ASP A 10 -8.59 -3.21 -7.34
C ASP A 10 -8.38 -3.84 -5.96
N GLN A 11 -7.13 -3.88 -5.51
CA GLN A 11 -6.72 -4.44 -4.22
C GLN A 11 -6.35 -3.36 -3.20
N LEU A 12 -6.38 -2.08 -3.60
CA LEU A 12 -6.02 -0.95 -2.76
C LEU A 12 -7.11 0.12 -2.75
N LYS A 13 -7.68 0.36 -1.57
CA LYS A 13 -8.64 1.45 -1.35
C LYS A 13 -7.93 2.78 -1.14
N GLN A 14 -6.88 2.78 -0.32
CA GLN A 14 -6.06 3.97 -0.11
C GLN A 14 -4.67 3.64 0.42
N GLN A 15 -3.64 4.22 -0.19
CA GLN A 15 -2.33 4.37 0.41
C GLN A 15 -1.95 5.85 0.32
N TRP A 16 -1.53 6.45 1.44
CA TRP A 16 -1.17 7.86 1.45
C TRP A 16 -0.15 8.19 2.53
N PHE A 17 0.38 9.41 2.47
CA PHE A 17 1.43 9.86 3.39
C PHE A 17 1.05 11.16 4.09
N TRP A 18 1.49 11.27 5.34
CA TRP A 18 1.41 12.46 6.16
C TRP A 18 2.79 12.79 6.70
N TYR A 19 2.97 14.02 7.14
CA TYR A 19 4.17 14.46 7.84
C TYR A 19 3.83 15.43 8.96
N ARG A 20 4.75 15.56 9.93
CA ARG A 20 4.73 16.61 10.95
C ARG A 20 6.15 17.14 11.15
N ILE A 21 6.26 18.44 11.41
CA ILE A 21 7.53 19.06 11.82
C ILE A 21 7.38 19.55 13.26
N GLY A 22 8.27 19.08 14.14
CA GLY A 22 8.24 19.34 15.57
C GLY A 22 7.29 18.43 16.36
N SER A 23 7.31 18.61 17.67
CA SER A 23 6.60 17.75 18.64
C SER A 23 5.11 18.03 18.82
N GLY A 24 4.58 19.11 18.24
CA GLY A 24 3.20 19.55 18.41
C GLY A 24 2.41 19.61 17.10
N GLY A 25 1.08 19.72 17.21
CA GLY A 25 0.18 19.83 16.06
C GLY A 25 -0.19 18.48 15.45
N VAL A 26 -1.22 18.51 14.59
CA VAL A 26 -1.71 17.34 13.85
C VAL A 26 -0.84 17.12 12.62
N ALA A 27 -0.65 15.85 12.22
CA ALA A 27 0.06 15.54 10.98
C ALA A 27 -0.68 16.11 9.77
N SER A 28 0.06 16.59 8.77
CA SER A 28 -0.50 17.15 7.54
C SER A 28 -0.30 16.18 6.39
N PRO A 29 -1.29 15.99 5.50
CA PRO A 29 -1.12 15.14 4.32
C PRO A 29 -0.09 15.79 3.38
N ILE A 30 0.74 15.00 2.71
CA ILE A 30 1.90 15.53 1.94
C ILE A 30 1.54 16.54 0.84
N ASN A 31 0.32 16.50 0.31
CA ASN A 31 -0.17 17.48 -0.65
C ASN A 31 -0.43 18.88 -0.04
N SER A 32 -0.32 19.05 1.28
CA SER A 32 -0.28 20.36 1.92
C SER A 32 1.06 21.08 1.74
N ILE A 33 2.13 20.35 1.35
CA ILE A 33 3.43 20.95 1.03
C ILE A 33 3.28 21.86 -0.20
N GLY A 34 2.57 21.37 -1.22
CA GLY A 34 2.30 22.05 -2.48
C GLY A 34 1.60 21.10 -3.47
N PRO A 35 1.21 21.57 -4.67
CA PRO A 35 0.72 20.69 -5.72
C PRO A 35 1.82 19.72 -6.17
N ALA A 36 1.43 18.50 -6.54
CA ALA A 36 2.37 17.50 -7.04
C ALA A 36 2.88 17.88 -8.44
N SER A 37 4.19 17.89 -8.63
CA SER A 37 4.83 17.83 -9.94
C SER A 37 5.08 16.36 -10.29
N ILE A 38 4.53 15.90 -11.42
CA ILE A 38 4.58 14.49 -11.83
C ILE A 38 5.49 14.32 -13.04
N THR A 39 6.43 13.38 -12.94
CA THR A 39 7.24 12.87 -14.06
C THR A 39 6.98 11.39 -14.22
N THR A 40 6.95 10.89 -15.46
CA THR A 40 6.72 9.47 -15.75
C THR A 40 7.79 8.93 -16.67
N PHE A 41 8.22 7.68 -16.47
CA PHE A 41 9.19 7.01 -17.34
C PHE A 41 8.59 5.75 -17.96
N LEU A 42 9.09 5.41 -19.15
CA LEU A 42 8.65 4.25 -19.92
C LEU A 42 9.53 3.04 -19.61
N GLY A 43 8.88 1.93 -19.29
CA GLY A 43 9.44 0.59 -19.29
C GLY A 43 9.06 -0.17 -20.56
N PRO A 44 9.34 -1.49 -20.61
CA PRO A 44 9.11 -2.32 -21.80
C PRO A 44 7.65 -2.34 -22.29
N ASP A 45 6.69 -2.32 -21.36
CA ASP A 45 5.26 -2.50 -21.65
C ASP A 45 4.43 -1.21 -21.47
N GLY A 46 5.08 -0.05 -21.30
CA GLY A 46 4.42 1.24 -21.08
C GLY A 46 5.00 2.00 -19.89
N ILE A 47 4.24 2.98 -19.37
CA ILE A 47 4.65 3.72 -18.16
C ILE A 47 4.68 2.74 -16.99
N ASN A 48 5.84 2.61 -16.36
CA ASN A 48 6.04 1.77 -15.18
C ASN A 48 6.72 2.52 -14.02
N GLU A 49 7.10 3.78 -14.22
CA GLU A 49 7.71 4.60 -13.18
C GLU A 49 7.01 5.96 -13.11
N VAL A 50 6.70 6.39 -11.89
CA VAL A 50 6.09 7.69 -11.60
C VAL A 50 6.84 8.34 -10.46
N VAL A 51 7.39 9.53 -10.72
CA VAL A 51 8.02 10.38 -9.71
C VAL A 51 7.11 11.55 -9.40
N ALA A 52 6.68 11.65 -8.14
CA ALA A 52 5.86 12.74 -7.63
C ALA A 52 6.65 13.61 -6.66
N THR A 53 6.78 14.89 -6.96
CA THR A 53 7.48 15.87 -6.11
C THR A 53 6.51 16.90 -5.55
N TYR A 54 6.54 17.11 -4.24
CA TYR A 54 5.83 18.13 -3.50
C TYR A 54 6.85 19.08 -2.87
N GLN A 55 6.76 20.37 -3.14
CA GLN A 55 7.80 21.31 -2.71
C GLN A 55 7.25 22.65 -2.21
N ASN A 56 7.88 23.17 -1.17
CA ASN A 56 7.79 24.57 -0.75
C ASN A 56 9.14 25.07 -0.20
N THR A 57 9.13 26.23 0.46
CA THR A 57 10.33 26.84 1.05
C THR A 57 10.93 26.04 2.21
N THR A 58 10.19 25.09 2.79
CA THR A 58 10.60 24.30 3.96
C THR A 58 11.10 22.92 3.55
N LEU A 59 10.36 22.24 2.67
CA LEU A 59 10.57 20.82 2.37
C LEU A 59 10.46 20.58 0.86
N THR A 60 11.33 19.74 0.33
CA THR A 60 11.12 19.04 -0.95
C THR A 60 10.90 17.57 -0.64
N LEU A 61 9.69 17.06 -0.89
CA LEU A 61 9.37 15.64 -0.74
C LEU A 61 9.18 15.01 -2.12
N THR A 62 9.99 14.03 -2.45
CA THR A 62 9.89 13.25 -3.68
C THR A 62 9.53 11.81 -3.34
N ILE A 63 8.57 11.25 -4.08
CA ILE A 63 8.20 9.84 -4.02
C ILE A 63 8.33 9.27 -5.42
N ASP A 64 9.21 8.30 -5.58
CA ASP A 64 9.42 7.53 -6.78
C ASP A 64 8.74 6.17 -6.62
N TYR A 65 7.82 5.87 -7.53
CA TYR A 65 7.12 4.60 -7.62
C TYR A 65 7.60 3.87 -8.87
N LEU A 66 8.29 2.75 -8.67
CA LEU A 66 8.66 1.83 -9.75
C LEU A 66 7.81 0.57 -9.68
N LEU A 67 6.92 0.40 -10.65
CA LEU A 67 6.13 -0.81 -10.84
C LEU A 67 6.99 -1.87 -11.55
N SER A 68 7.10 -3.02 -10.91
CA SER A 68 7.70 -4.25 -11.42
C SER A 68 6.70 -5.41 -11.26
N GLY A 69 6.91 -6.58 -11.87
CA GLY A 69 6.01 -7.73 -11.63
C GLY A 69 5.81 -8.72 -12.78
N GLY A 70 5.01 -9.76 -12.51
CA GLY A 70 4.97 -11.03 -13.25
C GLY A 70 4.29 -11.02 -14.62
N GLY A 71 4.01 -9.84 -15.19
CA GLY A 71 3.24 -9.69 -16.43
C GLY A 71 1.73 -9.94 -16.27
N VAL A 72 0.97 -9.63 -17.33
CA VAL A 72 -0.49 -9.72 -17.34
C VAL A 72 -0.95 -11.16 -17.06
N GLY A 73 -1.85 -11.31 -16.09
CA GLY A 73 -2.47 -12.61 -15.74
C GLY A 73 -1.67 -13.47 -14.76
N SER A 74 -0.51 -13.02 -14.28
CA SER A 74 0.29 -13.76 -13.28
C SER A 74 -0.33 -13.79 -11.89
N GLY A 75 -1.20 -12.83 -11.56
CA GLY A 75 -1.69 -12.61 -10.20
C GLY A 75 -0.65 -11.97 -9.28
N SER A 76 0.52 -11.58 -9.80
CA SER A 76 1.60 -10.95 -9.06
C SER A 76 1.90 -9.54 -9.55
N ALA A 77 2.08 -8.61 -8.62
CA ALA A 77 2.54 -7.26 -8.91
C ALA A 77 3.51 -6.81 -7.81
N ASP A 78 4.42 -5.92 -8.16
CA ASP A 78 5.49 -5.50 -7.28
C ASP A 78 5.73 -3.99 -7.44
N ILE A 79 5.89 -3.26 -6.35
CA ILE A 79 6.16 -1.82 -6.37
C ILE A 79 7.29 -1.51 -5.42
N THR A 80 8.39 -1.01 -5.97
CA THR A 80 9.42 -0.34 -5.17
C THR A 80 9.02 1.13 -5.00
N GLU A 81 9.02 1.61 -3.77
CA GLU A 81 8.81 3.01 -3.42
C GLU A 81 10.08 3.60 -2.80
N SER A 82 10.60 4.68 -3.39
CA SER A 82 11.69 5.46 -2.83
C SER A 82 11.20 6.85 -2.46
N ILE A 83 11.36 7.23 -1.20
CA ILE A 83 10.94 8.51 -0.64
C ILE A 83 12.19 9.29 -0.25
N SER A 84 12.21 10.56 -0.61
CA SER A 84 13.27 11.49 -0.23
C SER A 84 12.67 12.81 0.25
N ALA A 85 13.10 13.27 1.43
CA ALA A 85 12.63 14.49 2.07
C ALA A 85 13.81 15.42 2.38
N VAL A 86 13.94 16.51 1.61
CA VAL A 86 15.05 17.47 1.72
C VAL A 86 14.63 18.71 2.51
N ASN A 87 15.40 19.05 3.54
CA ASN A 87 15.21 20.26 4.32
C ASN A 87 15.79 21.50 3.60
N ASN A 88 14.91 22.39 3.16
CA ASN A 88 15.27 23.61 2.44
C ASN A 88 15.50 24.82 3.38
N THR A 89 15.38 24.64 4.69
CA THR A 89 15.48 25.73 5.68
C THR A 89 16.90 25.95 6.19
N GLY A 90 17.09 27.03 6.94
CA GLY A 90 18.33 27.33 7.67
C GLY A 90 18.45 26.69 9.07
N ALA A 91 17.52 25.81 9.46
CA ALA A 91 17.54 25.11 10.76
C ALA A 91 17.29 23.61 10.57
N SER A 92 17.69 22.77 11.51
CA SER A 92 17.33 21.34 11.48
C SER A 92 15.81 21.15 11.66
N LEU A 93 15.24 20.17 10.98
CA LEU A 93 13.83 19.78 11.15
C LEU A 93 13.75 18.55 12.04
N ASP A 94 12.90 18.60 13.05
CA ASP A 94 12.37 17.43 13.75
C ASP A 94 11.23 16.87 12.90
N PHE A 95 11.49 15.84 12.11
CA PHE A 95 10.62 15.36 11.04
C PHE A 95 9.99 14.03 11.40
N HIS A 96 8.66 13.99 11.37
CA HIS A 96 7.88 12.77 11.53
C HIS A 96 7.18 12.46 10.21
N PHE A 97 7.41 11.28 9.66
CA PHE A 97 6.81 10.83 8.41
C PHE A 97 5.91 9.63 8.67
N PHE A 98 4.72 9.64 8.10
CA PHE A 98 3.72 8.60 8.30
C PHE A 98 3.28 8.04 6.95
N GLN A 99 3.18 6.72 6.89
CA GLN A 99 2.49 6.01 5.83
C GLN A 99 1.22 5.40 6.41
N TYR A 100 0.13 5.51 5.67
CA TYR A 100 -1.12 4.79 5.93
C TYR A 100 -1.47 3.94 4.71
N SER A 101 -1.98 2.75 4.97
CA SER A 101 -2.44 1.80 3.97
C SER A 101 -3.76 1.14 4.38
N ASP A 102 -4.66 1.07 3.42
CA ASP A 102 -5.97 0.44 3.44
C ASP A 102 -6.05 -0.39 2.15
N PHE A 103 -5.62 -1.65 2.25
CA PHE A 103 -5.80 -2.65 1.20
C PHE A 103 -7.14 -3.34 1.42
N ASN A 104 -7.88 -3.53 0.34
CA ASN A 104 -9.14 -4.27 0.30
C ASN A 104 -8.90 -5.56 -0.50
N LEU A 105 -8.13 -6.48 0.07
CA LEU A 105 -7.77 -7.70 -0.65
C LEU A 105 -9.03 -8.48 -1.02
N LEU A 106 -9.04 -9.02 -2.25
CA LEU A 106 -10.20 -9.72 -2.83
C LEU A 106 -11.47 -8.83 -2.94
N GLY A 107 -11.31 -7.51 -2.87
CA GLY A 107 -12.32 -6.52 -3.26
C GLY A 107 -13.03 -5.81 -2.09
N ASP A 108 -13.19 -6.46 -0.93
CA ASP A 108 -13.95 -5.88 0.20
C ASP A 108 -13.17 -5.74 1.52
N GLY A 109 -11.99 -6.37 1.63
CA GLY A 109 -11.18 -6.35 2.84
C GLY A 109 -11.83 -7.04 4.05
N SER A 110 -12.99 -7.67 3.90
CA SER A 110 -13.82 -8.14 5.04
C SER A 110 -13.22 -9.34 5.79
N SER A 111 -12.22 -9.99 5.19
CA SER A 111 -11.54 -11.17 5.73
C SER A 111 -10.06 -10.93 5.99
N ASP A 112 -9.64 -9.67 5.95
CA ASP A 112 -8.24 -9.31 5.96
C ASP A 112 -7.65 -9.44 7.36
N ASN A 113 -6.41 -9.91 7.41
CA ASN A 113 -5.61 -9.98 8.63
C ASN A 113 -4.30 -9.26 8.34
N VAL A 114 -3.87 -8.38 9.23
CA VAL A 114 -2.60 -7.69 9.11
C VAL A 114 -1.71 -8.01 10.30
N GLN A 115 -0.41 -8.19 10.03
CA GLN A 115 0.63 -8.33 11.01
C GLN A 115 1.86 -7.48 10.64
N LEU A 116 2.33 -6.68 11.58
CA LEU A 116 3.60 -5.98 11.50
C LEU A 116 4.68 -6.85 12.17
N PHE A 117 5.86 -6.90 11.55
CA PHE A 117 7.00 -7.68 11.99
C PHE A 117 8.16 -6.77 12.37
N GLY A 118 8.78 -7.09 13.50
CA GLY A 118 9.77 -6.26 14.17
C GLY A 118 9.38 -6.03 15.63
N MET A 119 9.81 -4.89 16.15
CA MET A 119 9.49 -4.42 17.50
C MET A 119 9.47 -2.89 17.48
N PRO A 120 8.85 -2.24 18.48
CA PRO A 120 8.92 -0.78 18.62
C PRO A 120 10.36 -0.26 18.46
N GLY A 121 10.54 0.73 17.59
CA GLY A 121 11.83 1.28 17.18
C GLY A 121 12.48 0.61 15.96
N SER A 122 11.93 -0.50 15.45
CA SER A 122 12.53 -1.29 14.36
C SER A 122 11.52 -2.17 13.62
N TRP A 123 10.37 -1.62 13.22
CA TRP A 123 9.41 -2.32 12.36
C TRP A 123 9.95 -2.40 10.94
N SER A 124 10.14 -3.63 10.42
CA SER A 124 10.88 -3.88 9.17
C SER A 124 10.04 -4.52 8.06
N PHE A 125 8.88 -5.09 8.40
CA PHE A 125 8.02 -5.75 7.44
C PHE A 125 6.55 -5.69 7.87
N VAL A 126 5.64 -5.62 6.90
CA VAL A 126 4.19 -5.72 7.12
C VAL A 126 3.62 -6.77 6.19
N GLN A 127 2.69 -7.58 6.68
CA GLN A 127 1.95 -8.54 5.88
C GLN A 127 0.46 -8.33 6.10
N GLN A 128 -0.31 -8.22 5.02
CA GLN A 128 -1.76 -8.32 5.05
C GLN A 128 -2.22 -9.47 4.15
N THR A 129 -3.17 -10.27 4.63
CA THR A 129 -3.60 -11.50 3.96
C THR A 129 -5.12 -11.64 3.96
N ALA A 130 -5.65 -12.21 2.88
CA ALA A 130 -7.03 -12.65 2.74
C ALA A 130 -7.03 -14.05 2.12
N GLY A 131 -7.23 -15.07 2.95
CA GLY A 131 -7.06 -16.46 2.55
C GLY A 131 -5.63 -16.74 2.06
N SER A 132 -5.49 -17.08 0.79
CA SER A 132 -4.22 -17.37 0.10
C SER A 132 -3.63 -16.17 -0.64
N SER A 133 -4.34 -15.04 -0.67
CA SER A 133 -3.88 -13.79 -1.28
C SER A 133 -3.27 -12.90 -0.21
N GLY A 134 -2.32 -12.05 -0.59
CA GLY A 134 -1.67 -11.16 0.36
C GLY A 134 -0.76 -10.13 -0.27
N ILE A 135 -0.51 -9.09 0.51
CA ILE A 135 0.50 -8.05 0.26
C ILE A 135 1.55 -8.15 1.36
N GLY A 136 2.82 -8.12 0.96
CA GLY A 136 3.95 -7.89 1.84
C GLY A 136 4.57 -6.53 1.54
N GLU A 137 4.97 -5.79 2.58
CA GLU A 137 5.82 -4.61 2.46
C GLU A 137 7.10 -4.80 3.27
N ALA A 138 8.24 -4.84 2.59
CA ALA A 138 9.56 -4.84 3.19
C ALA A 138 10.15 -3.44 3.23
N ILE A 139 10.78 -3.09 4.35
CA ILE A 139 11.39 -1.77 4.56
C ILE A 139 12.90 -1.95 4.51
N VAL A 140 13.58 -1.18 3.68
CA VAL A 140 15.04 -1.03 3.77
C VAL A 140 15.33 0.03 4.83
N MET A 141 16.41 -0.16 5.60
CA MET A 141 16.77 0.80 6.66
C MET A 141 16.76 2.24 6.11
N PRO A 142 16.22 3.22 6.86
CA PRO A 142 15.78 3.12 8.26
C PRO A 142 14.43 2.39 8.44
N PHE A 143 14.39 1.46 9.40
CA PHE A 143 13.14 0.81 9.81
C PHE A 143 12.21 1.82 10.52
N ALA A 144 10.91 1.54 10.51
CA ALA A 144 9.94 2.43 11.14
C ALA A 144 10.08 2.41 12.67
N ASN A 145 10.03 3.59 13.28
CA ASN A 145 10.12 3.79 14.71
C ASN A 145 8.85 3.29 15.41
N HIS A 146 7.68 3.54 14.80
CA HIS A 146 6.41 3.08 15.32
C HIS A 146 5.55 2.48 14.21
N GLY A 147 4.64 1.60 14.59
CA GLY A 147 3.73 0.93 13.68
C GLY A 147 2.35 0.80 14.30
N GLU A 148 1.32 0.66 13.48
CA GLU A 148 -0.02 0.41 13.97
C GLU A 148 -0.79 -0.44 12.97
N ALA A 149 -1.34 -1.55 13.44
CA ALA A 149 -2.42 -2.28 12.82
C ALA A 149 -3.73 -1.92 13.55
N ALA A 150 -4.79 -1.61 12.81
CA ALA A 150 -6.08 -1.29 13.39
C ALA A 150 -7.23 -1.70 12.48
N TYR A 151 -8.46 -1.63 13.00
CA TYR A 151 -9.65 -1.69 12.16
C TYR A 151 -9.88 -0.36 11.44
N PHE A 152 -10.46 -0.44 10.25
CA PHE A 152 -10.75 0.70 9.39
C PHE A 152 -11.39 1.87 10.14
N GLY A 153 -10.90 3.08 9.84
CA GLY A 153 -11.37 4.33 10.42
C GLY A 153 -10.57 4.80 11.64
N THR A 154 -9.91 3.91 12.39
CA THR A 154 -9.14 4.28 13.59
C THR A 154 -7.92 5.13 13.24
N THR A 155 -6.94 4.54 12.57
CA THR A 155 -5.65 5.17 12.28
C THR A 155 -5.79 6.43 11.42
N LEU A 156 -6.72 6.43 10.46
CA LEU A 156 -6.97 7.61 9.62
C LEU A 156 -7.60 8.76 10.41
N ALA A 157 -8.46 8.48 11.39
CA ALA A 157 -9.00 9.52 12.26
C ALA A 157 -7.89 10.13 13.14
N GLU A 158 -6.99 9.30 13.66
CA GLU A 158 -5.86 9.75 14.48
C GLU A 158 -4.88 10.62 13.68
N LEU A 159 -4.49 10.19 12.47
CA LEU A 159 -3.62 10.98 11.59
C LEU A 159 -4.16 12.38 11.29
N ASN A 160 -5.48 12.52 11.20
CA ASN A 160 -6.16 13.78 10.87
C ASN A 160 -6.67 14.56 12.09
N GLY A 161 -6.54 14.03 13.31
CA GLY A 161 -7.18 14.59 14.50
C GLY A 161 -6.30 14.68 15.76
N THR A 162 -5.25 13.86 15.86
CA THR A 162 -4.45 13.74 17.07
C THR A 162 -3.20 14.62 16.99
N SER A 163 -3.14 15.65 17.86
CA SER A 163 -1.94 16.48 17.99
C SER A 163 -0.81 15.69 18.63
N GLY A 164 0.40 15.77 18.07
CA GLY A 164 1.56 15.07 18.61
C GLY A 164 1.45 13.55 18.51
N LEU A 165 0.64 13.03 17.56
CA LEU A 165 0.46 11.59 17.34
C LEU A 165 1.81 10.84 17.30
N THR A 166 1.85 9.75 18.05
CA THR A 166 2.79 8.64 17.91
C THR A 166 1.94 7.39 17.75
N LEU A 167 2.21 6.57 16.73
CA LEU A 167 1.48 5.32 16.49
C LEU A 167 1.61 4.38 17.70
N ASN A 168 0.56 3.62 17.99
CA ASN A 168 0.41 2.92 19.27
C ASN A 168 1.20 1.61 19.41
N ASP A 169 1.98 1.22 18.40
CA ASP A 169 2.76 -0.02 18.34
C ASP A 169 1.94 -1.32 18.41
N ASN A 170 0.63 -1.25 18.13
CA ASN A 170 -0.18 -2.45 17.92
C ASN A 170 0.23 -3.12 16.61
N SER A 171 0.64 -4.37 16.68
CA SER A 171 1.23 -5.07 15.52
C SER A 171 0.27 -6.02 14.82
N ILE A 172 -0.95 -6.19 15.29
CA ILE A 172 -1.92 -7.13 14.71
C ILE A 172 -3.33 -6.57 14.70
N ALA A 173 -4.05 -6.81 13.61
CA ALA A 173 -5.50 -6.60 13.53
C ALA A 173 -6.12 -7.63 12.56
N GLY A 174 -7.41 -7.87 12.74
CA GLY A 174 -8.19 -8.81 11.93
C GLY A 174 -8.68 -10.04 12.70
N PRO A 175 -9.53 -10.87 12.08
CA PRO A 175 -10.05 -10.71 10.71
C PRO A 175 -11.06 -9.56 10.59
N GLY A 176 -11.02 -8.82 9.47
CA GLY A 176 -11.95 -7.73 9.17
C GLY A 176 -11.36 -6.69 8.23
N ASP A 177 -12.10 -5.60 7.98
CA ASP A 177 -11.57 -4.42 7.28
C ASP A 177 -10.49 -3.76 8.16
N VAL A 178 -9.23 -4.01 7.81
CA VAL A 178 -8.05 -3.61 8.58
C VAL A 178 -7.20 -2.61 7.80
N THR A 179 -6.54 -1.76 8.56
CA THR A 179 -5.60 -0.76 8.07
C THR A 179 -4.28 -0.93 8.80
N TRP A 180 -3.21 -0.44 8.20
CA TRP A 180 -1.95 -0.33 8.89
C TRP A 180 -1.21 0.96 8.55
N ALA A 181 -0.40 1.40 9.50
CA ALA A 181 0.44 2.57 9.37
C ALA A 181 1.84 2.32 9.93
N LEU A 182 2.78 3.10 9.41
CA LEU A 182 4.17 3.12 9.82
C LEU A 182 4.60 4.57 10.03
N GLN A 183 5.44 4.81 11.03
CA GLN A 183 5.96 6.12 11.39
C GLN A 183 7.49 6.08 11.46
N TRP A 184 8.12 7.09 10.87
CA TRP A 184 9.54 7.35 10.98
C TRP A 184 9.76 8.72 11.63
N ASP A 185 10.67 8.75 12.59
CA ASP A 185 11.11 9.95 13.29
C ASP A 185 12.58 10.20 12.95
N ALA A 186 12.87 11.39 12.41
CA ALA A 186 14.20 11.74 11.96
C ALA A 186 14.50 13.22 12.28
N THR A 187 15.75 13.50 12.63
CA THR A 187 16.27 14.87 12.58
C THR A 187 16.89 15.09 11.21
N VAL A 188 16.32 15.98 10.40
CA VAL A 188 16.85 16.33 9.07
C VAL A 188 17.72 17.58 9.20
N PRO A 189 19.06 17.49 9.02
CA PRO A 189 19.96 18.65 9.13
C PRO A 189 19.65 19.75 8.11
N VAL A 190 20.26 20.92 8.29
CA VAL A 190 20.19 22.04 7.31
C VAL A 190 20.71 21.57 5.96
N GLY A 191 19.89 21.67 4.90
CA GLY A 191 20.21 21.16 3.57
C GLY A 191 20.36 19.62 3.50
N GLY A 192 20.06 18.92 4.60
CA GLY A 192 20.11 17.47 4.70
C GLY A 192 18.85 16.81 4.17
N MET A 193 18.85 15.48 4.24
CA MET A 193 17.83 14.63 3.62
C MET A 193 17.48 13.44 4.51
N PHE A 194 16.21 13.07 4.50
CA PHE A 194 15.71 11.79 4.98
C PHE A 194 15.33 10.94 3.76
N ASP A 195 15.89 9.73 3.68
CA ASP A 195 15.61 8.78 2.59
C ASP A 195 15.02 7.48 3.16
N LEU A 196 14.09 6.90 2.41
CA LEU A 196 13.38 5.70 2.77
C LEU A 196 13.05 4.90 1.50
N THR A 197 13.47 3.65 1.44
CA THR A 197 13.10 2.74 0.34
C THR A 197 12.34 1.55 0.89
N LYS A 198 11.25 1.19 0.20
CA LYS A 198 10.35 0.11 0.58
C LYS A 198 9.98 -0.70 -0.66
N ASP A 199 9.70 -1.97 -0.46
CA ASP A 199 9.32 -2.89 -1.53
C ASP A 199 8.00 -3.55 -1.18
N LYS A 200 7.04 -3.50 -2.10
CA LYS A 200 5.69 -4.03 -1.93
C LYS A 200 5.45 -5.15 -2.93
N SER A 201 5.20 -6.35 -2.44
CA SER A 201 4.88 -7.50 -3.30
C SER A 201 3.45 -7.98 -3.03
N LEU A 202 2.60 -7.91 -4.05
CA LEU A 202 1.20 -8.31 -4.03
C LEU A 202 1.04 -9.62 -4.80
N PHE A 203 0.41 -10.60 -4.15
CA PHE A 203 0.02 -11.86 -4.75
C PHE A 203 -1.47 -12.12 -4.55
N ILE A 204 -2.18 -12.32 -5.65
CA ILE A 204 -3.59 -12.72 -5.67
C ILE A 204 -3.67 -14.14 -6.23
N GLN A 205 -4.28 -15.05 -5.47
CA GLN A 205 -4.57 -16.39 -5.99
C GLN A 205 -5.59 -16.27 -7.13
N VAL A 206 -5.12 -16.46 -8.37
CA VAL A 206 -6.00 -16.56 -9.53
C VAL A 206 -6.74 -17.90 -9.44
N VAL A 207 -8.00 -17.88 -9.00
CA VAL A 207 -8.87 -19.05 -9.09
C VAL A 207 -9.26 -19.20 -10.56
N PRO A 208 -8.89 -20.30 -11.25
CA PRO A 208 -9.39 -20.54 -12.60
C PRO A 208 -10.90 -20.57 -12.53
N GLU A 209 -11.59 -19.76 -13.33
CA GLU A 209 -13.04 -19.84 -13.42
C GLU A 209 -13.41 -21.31 -13.64
N PRO A 210 -14.28 -21.92 -12.80
CA PRO A 210 -14.66 -23.30 -12.97
C PRO A 210 -15.48 -23.42 -14.25
N SER A 211 -14.78 -23.59 -15.36
CA SER A 211 -15.21 -24.30 -16.55
C SER A 211 -16.66 -23.98 -16.94
N THR A 212 -16.91 -22.76 -17.41
CA THR A 212 -18.03 -22.49 -18.33
C THR A 212 -18.05 -23.56 -19.43
N VAL A 213 -16.87 -24.06 -19.82
CA VAL A 213 -16.69 -25.24 -20.68
C VAL A 213 -17.26 -26.54 -20.09
N ALA A 214 -17.08 -26.84 -18.80
CA ALA A 214 -17.65 -28.05 -18.19
C ALA A 214 -19.16 -27.91 -18.00
N LEU A 215 -19.67 -26.72 -17.68
CA LEU A 215 -21.13 -26.46 -17.66
C LEU A 215 -21.75 -26.57 -19.04
N ILE A 216 -21.08 -26.08 -20.09
CA ILE A 216 -21.50 -26.26 -21.49
C ILE A 216 -21.40 -27.74 -21.90
N ALA A 217 -20.33 -28.45 -21.53
CA ALA A 217 -20.15 -29.87 -21.85
C ALA A 217 -21.18 -30.75 -21.15
N LEU A 218 -21.51 -30.47 -19.88
CA LEU A 218 -22.58 -31.12 -19.14
C LEU A 218 -23.96 -30.77 -19.72
N GLY A 219 -24.18 -29.52 -20.10
CA GLY A 219 -25.42 -29.06 -20.76
C GLY A 219 -25.65 -29.75 -22.11
N LEU A 220 -24.62 -29.84 -22.96
CA LEU A 220 -24.67 -30.53 -24.25
C LEU A 220 -24.80 -32.05 -24.09
N GLY A 221 -24.12 -32.64 -23.09
CA GLY A 221 -24.21 -34.06 -22.75
C GLY A 221 -25.60 -34.46 -22.26
N ALA A 222 -26.19 -33.68 -21.36
CA ALA A 222 -27.55 -33.89 -20.86
C ALA A 222 -28.61 -33.77 -21.98
N TRP A 223 -28.45 -32.78 -22.87
CA TRP A 223 -29.34 -32.59 -24.02
C TRP A 223 -29.24 -33.74 -25.03
N GLY A 224 -28.04 -34.22 -25.32
CA GLY A 224 -27.82 -35.38 -26.18
C GLY A 224 -28.48 -36.65 -25.62
N TRP A 225 -28.43 -36.84 -24.30
CA TRP A 225 -29.04 -38.01 -23.66
C TRP A 225 -30.58 -37.93 -23.61
N ALA A 226 -31.13 -36.75 -23.37
CA ALA A 226 -32.58 -36.51 -23.41
C ALA A 226 -33.17 -36.78 -24.80
N ARG A 227 -32.49 -36.36 -25.88
CA ARG A 227 -32.92 -36.64 -27.27
C ARG A 227 -32.91 -38.13 -27.61
N ARG A 228 -31.98 -38.91 -27.03
CA ARG A 228 -31.91 -40.36 -27.26
C ARG A 228 -33.08 -41.10 -26.64
N ARG A 229 -33.59 -40.64 -25.49
CA ARG A 229 -34.76 -41.22 -24.80
C ARG A 229 -36.11 -40.90 -25.46
N GLN A 230 -36.19 -39.82 -26.25
CA GLN A 230 -37.41 -39.49 -27.00
C GLN A 230 -37.57 -40.27 -28.32
N ARG A 231 -36.54 -41.02 -28.73
CA ARG A 231 -36.53 -41.79 -29.99
C ARG A 231 -36.63 -43.31 -29.78
N SER A 232 -36.74 -43.76 -28.53
CA SER A 232 -37.01 -45.15 -28.12
C SER A 232 -38.44 -45.28 -27.63
#